data_AF-A0A975DYY2-F1
#
_entry.id   AF-A0A975DYY2-F1
#
_cell.length_a   1.000
_cell.length_b   1.000
_cell.length_c   1.000
_cell.angle_alpha   90.00
_cell.angle_beta   90.00
_cell.angle_gamma   90.00
#
_symmetry.space_group_name_H-M   'P 1'
#
loop_
_entity.id
_entity.type
_entity.pdbx_description
1 polymer ?
#
loop_
_entity_poly.entity_id
_entity_poly.type
_entity_poly.pdbx_seq_one_letter_code
_entity_poly.pdbx_strand_id
1 'polypeptide(L)' 'MEQLGGATYLTARELAERIKYKPNVINNMLKDSVLLEGIHYVRPFGRRKVLYLWEAVERTMLEGAAHSAALMSMGQ' A
#
# COMPACT_ATOMS: atom_id res chain seq x y z
N MET A 1 -21.35 13.48 14.92
CA MET A 1 -20.54 12.27 15.10
C MET A 1 -19.32 12.43 14.22
N GLU A 2 -18.28 13.06 14.77
CA GLU A 2 -17.02 13.30 14.07
C GLU A 2 -16.36 11.93 13.88
N GLN A 3 -16.36 11.42 12.66
CA GLN A 3 -15.64 10.20 12.33
C GLN A 3 -14.15 10.57 12.40
N LEU A 4 -13.55 10.35 13.57
CA LEU A 4 -12.11 10.39 13.77
C LEU A 4 -11.48 9.60 12.63
N GLY A 5 -10.71 10.28 11.77
CA GLY A 5 -9.99 9.69 10.64
C GLY A 5 -8.97 8.68 11.14
N GLY A 6 -9.48 7.50 11.50
CA GLY A 6 -8.73 6.43 12.14
C GLY A 6 -7.90 5.73 11.09
N ALA A 7 -6.59 5.94 11.16
CA ALA A 7 -5.58 5.17 10.45
C ALA A 7 -6.00 3.69 10.37
N THR A 8 -6.48 3.27 9.19
CA THR A 8 -7.04 1.92 9.01
C THR A 8 -5.89 0.95 8.77
N TYR A 9 -5.54 0.21 9.81
CA TYR A 9 -4.53 -0.84 9.73
C TYR A 9 -5.15 -2.12 9.16
N LEU A 10 -4.62 -2.58 8.04
CA LEU A 10 -5.05 -3.76 7.34
C LEU A 10 -3.92 -4.79 7.30
N THR A 11 -4.26 -6.07 7.39
CA THR A 11 -3.32 -7.12 7.04
C THR A 11 -3.17 -7.24 5.53
N ALA A 12 -2.14 -7.95 5.05
CA ALA A 12 -1.96 -8.19 3.62
C ALA A 12 -3.17 -8.86 2.95
N ARG A 13 -3.94 -9.68 3.69
CA ARG A 13 -5.17 -10.31 3.20
C ARG A 13 -6.29 -9.29 3.04
N GLU A 14 -6.52 -8.47 4.05
CA GLU A 14 -7.58 -7.45 3.99
C GLU A 14 -7.27 -6.39 2.93
N LEU A 15 -6.00 -5.99 2.83
CA LEU A 15 -5.55 -5.09 1.78
C LEU A 15 -5.80 -5.72 0.40
N ALA A 16 -5.42 -6.99 0.22
CA ALA A 16 -5.70 -7.76 -1.01
C ALA A 16 -7.17 -7.74 -1.41
N GLU A 17 -8.09 -7.93 -0.47
CA GLU A 17 -9.53 -7.89 -0.77
C GLU A 17 -10.03 -6.49 -1.19
N ARG A 18 -9.39 -5.44 -0.67
CA ARG A 18 -9.76 -4.05 -0.90
C ARG A 18 -9.25 -3.51 -2.24
N ILE A 19 -7.97 -3.73 -2.55
CA ILE A 19 -7.38 -3.37 -3.86
C ILE A 19 -7.58 -4.46 -4.91
N LYS A 20 -8.28 -5.55 -4.56
CA LYS A 20 -8.53 -6.72 -5.43
C LYS A 20 -7.25 -7.37 -5.97
N TYR A 21 -6.16 -7.29 -5.20
CA TYR A 21 -4.89 -7.94 -5.52
C TYR A 21 -4.72 -9.24 -4.74
N LYS A 22 -3.76 -10.07 -5.16
CA LYS A 22 -3.37 -11.25 -4.39
C LYS A 22 -2.44 -10.84 -3.25
N PRO A 23 -2.57 -11.40 -2.03
CA PRO A 23 -1.69 -11.09 -0.91
C PRO A 23 -0.22 -11.44 -1.21
N ASN A 24 0.02 -12.41 -2.09
CA ASN A 24 1.36 -12.74 -2.57
C ASN A 24 1.97 -11.60 -3.40
N VAL A 25 1.18 -10.99 -4.30
CA VAL A 25 1.61 -9.84 -5.12
C VAL A 25 1.89 -8.64 -4.22
N ILE A 26 1.07 -8.42 -3.20
CA ILE A 26 1.31 -7.34 -2.23
C ILE A 26 2.65 -7.53 -1.51
N ASN A 27 2.97 -8.74 -1.05
CA ASN A 27 4.21 -8.97 -0.29
C ASN A 27 5.47 -9.13 -1.14
N ASN A 28 5.35 -9.54 -2.41
CA ASN A 28 6.51 -9.76 -3.29
C ASN A 28 6.74 -8.61 -4.29
N MET A 29 5.67 -7.92 -4.68
CA MET A 29 5.69 -6.95 -5.78
C MET A 29 5.47 -5.53 -5.25
N LEU A 30 4.44 -5.31 -4.43
CA LEU A 30 4.16 -3.97 -3.90
C LEU A 30 5.05 -3.61 -2.70
N LYS A 31 5.25 -4.55 -1.78
CA LYS A 31 6.18 -4.42 -0.67
C LYS A 31 7.58 -4.24 -1.24
N ASP A 32 8.30 -3.21 -0.78
CA ASP A 32 9.64 -2.79 -1.22
C ASP A 32 9.71 -1.99 -2.53
N SER A 33 8.84 -2.25 -3.53
CA SER A 33 8.79 -1.41 -4.75
C SER A 33 8.02 -0.11 -4.56
N VAL A 34 6.84 -0.17 -3.94
CA VAL A 34 5.94 0.98 -3.79
C VAL A 34 5.50 1.19 -2.35
N LEU A 35 5.50 0.13 -1.53
CA LEU A 35 5.16 0.22 -0.11
C LEU A 35 6.46 0.24 0.71
N LEU A 36 6.67 1.35 1.42
CA LEU A 36 7.83 1.61 2.27
C LEU A 36 7.55 1.28 3.73
N GLU A 37 8.53 0.69 4.41
CA GLU A 37 8.47 0.43 5.86
C GLU A 37 8.45 1.77 6.63
N GLY A 38 7.54 1.89 7.60
CA GLY A 38 7.36 3.11 8.39
C GLY A 38 6.36 4.11 7.80
N ILE A 39 6.02 3.98 6.51
CA ILE A 39 5.02 4.83 5.84
C ILE A 39 3.78 4.00 5.50
N HIS A 40 3.95 2.98 4.66
CA HIS A 40 2.87 2.14 4.15
C HIS A 40 2.59 0.93 5.00
N TYR A 41 3.61 0.44 5.71
CA TYR A 41 3.45 -0.66 6.62
C TYR A 41 4.38 -0.55 7.82
N VAL A 42 3.95 -1.13 8.93
CA VAL A 42 4.66 -1.12 10.21
C VAL A 42 4.80 -2.53 10.78
N ARG A 43 5.85 -2.75 11.56
CA ARG A 43 6.15 -4.04 12.21
C ARG A 43 6.28 -3.85 13.74
N PRO A 44 5.16 -3.78 14.47
CA PRO A 44 5.17 -3.39 15.89
C PRO A 44 5.71 -4.47 16.84
N PHE A 45 5.52 -5.77 16.55
CA PHE A 45 5.90 -6.86 17.46
C PHE A 45 6.90 -7.85 16.82
N GLY A 46 8.19 -7.52 16.89
CA GLY A 46 9.26 -8.50 16.72
C GLY A 46 9.33 -9.22 15.37
N ARG A 47 8.92 -8.55 14.28
CA ARG A 47 8.99 -9.04 12.87
C ARG A 47 8.05 -10.18 12.47
N ARG A 48 7.18 -10.68 13.37
CA ARG A 48 6.31 -11.82 13.01
C ARG A 48 5.06 -11.41 12.24
N LYS A 49 4.63 -10.15 12.35
CA LYS A 49 3.43 -9.63 11.66
C LYS A 49 3.67 -8.23 11.10
N VAL A 50 3.19 -8.03 9.87
CA VAL A 50 3.23 -6.75 9.15
C VAL A 50 1.80 -6.20 9.10
N LEU A 51 1.64 -4.93 9.44
CA LEU A 51 0.39 -4.19 9.32
C LEU A 51 0.56 -3.11 8.27
N TYR A 52 -0.35 -3.04 7.32
CA TYR A 52 -0.37 -2.04 6.26
C TYR A 52 -1.34 -0.92 6.63
N LEU A 53 -0.98 0.32 6.32
CA LEU A 53 -1.82 1.48 6.55
C LEU A 53 -2.57 1.83 5.26
N TRP A 54 -3.90 1.69 5.26
CA TRP A 54 -4.74 1.93 4.07
C TRP A 54 -4.50 3.30 3.45
N GLU A 55 -4.53 4.36 4.26
CA GLU A 55 -4.43 5.74 3.76
C GLU A 55 -3.10 6.00 3.05
N ALA A 56 -1.99 5.49 3.59
CA ALA A 56 -0.69 5.60 2.94
C ALA A 56 -0.64 4.79 1.64
N VAL A 57 -1.20 3.57 1.64
CA VAL A 57 -1.26 2.72 0.44
C VAL A 57 -2.10 3.37 -0.65
N GLU A 58 -3.28 3.88 -0.31
CA GLU A 58 -4.20 4.57 -1.23
C GLU A 58 -3.54 5.79 -1.85
N ARG A 59 -2.89 6.63 -1.03
CA ARG A 59 -2.17 7.82 -1.49
C ARG A 59 -1.07 7.46 -2.48
N THR A 60 -0.26 6.45 -2.20
CA THR A 60 0.81 6.03 -3.11
C THR A 60 0.29 5.28 -4.33
N MET A 61 -0.85 4.60 -4.26
CA MET A 61 -1.49 4.08 -5.47
C MET A 61 -1.95 5.20 -6.39
N LEU A 62 -2.52 6.28 -5.84
CA LEU A 62 -2.90 7.48 -6.59
C LEU A 62 -1.68 8.18 -7.22
N GLU A 63 -0.59 8.33 -6.47
CA GLU A 63 0.66 8.93 -6.98
C GLU A 63 1.39 8.02 -7.97
N GLY A 64 1.42 6.70 -7.73
CA GLY A 64 2.06 5.72 -8.59
C GLY A 64 1.35 5.52 -9.94
N ALA A 65 0.02 5.59 -9.96
CA ALA A 65 -0.76 5.56 -11.21
C ALA A 65 -0.42 6.76 -12.13
N ALA A 66 -0.16 7.92 -11.54
CA ALA A 66 0.30 9.10 -12.28
C ALA A 66 1.72 8.92 -12.83
N HIS A 67 2.60 8.21 -12.11
CA HIS A 67 3.97 7.93 -12.56
C HIS A 67 4.03 6.90 -13.71
N SER A 68 3.15 5.89 -13.71
CA SER A 68 3.06 4.94 -14.83
C SER A 68 2.53 5.56 -16.13
N ALA A 69 1.71 6.62 -16.02
CA ALA A 69 1.25 7.37 -17.19
C ALA A 69 2.37 8.24 -17.81
N ALA A 70 3.31 8.74 -16.99
CA ALA A 70 4.41 9.58 -17.47
C ALA A 70 5.44 8.81 -18.32
N LEU A 71 5.68 7.52 -18.03
CA LEU A 71 6.60 6.69 -18.81
C LEU A 71 6.06 6.31 -20.21
N MET A 72 4.74 6.36 -20.41
CA MET A 72 4.13 6.13 -21.73
C MET A 72 4.19 7.35 -22.65
N SER A 73 4.74 8.49 -22.19
CA SER A 73 4.88 9.71 -23.01
C SER A 73 6.32 9.98 -23.48
N MET A 74 7.27 9.08 -23.22
CA MET A 74 8.64 9.15 -23.78
C MET A 74 8.76 8.19 -24.95
N GLY A 75 7.98 8.45 -25.99
CA GLY A 75 7.95 7.69 -27.24
C GLY A 75 7.30 8.51 -28.34
N GLN A 76 7.87 9.70 -28.59
CA GLN A 76 7.70 10.45 -29.85
C GLN A 76 8.97 10.28 -30.68
#